data_AF-A0A0J5TFN3-F1
#
_entry.id   AF-A0A0J5TFN3-F1
#
_cell.length_a   1.000
_cell.length_b   1.000
_cell.length_c   1.000
_cell.angle_alpha   90.00
_cell.angle_beta   90.00
_cell.angle_gamma   90.00
#
_symmetry.space_group_name_H-M   'P 1'
#
loop_
_entity.id
_entity.type
_entity.pdbx_description
1 polymer ?
#
loop_
_entity_poly.entity_id
_entity_poly.type
_entity_poly.pdbx_seq_one_letter_code
_entity_poly.pdbx_strand_id
1 'polypeptide(L)' 'MKRRIITILAIMILVAIAANWMVTTQYSELAGRERALLIVGGALLSGVISLFLFRPDEPRK' A
#
# COMPACT_ATOMS: atom_id res chain seq x y z
N MET A 1 16.94 6.87 -6.37
CA MET A 1 15.69 6.32 -6.98
C MET A 1 15.43 4.86 -6.63
N LYS A 2 16.35 3.90 -6.89
CA LYS A 2 16.12 2.46 -6.62
C LYS A 2 15.73 2.14 -5.17
N ARG A 3 16.42 2.71 -4.17
CA ARG A 3 16.09 2.51 -2.74
C ARG A 3 14.68 2.98 -2.37
N ARG A 4 14.24 4.13 -2.90
CA ARG A 4 12.91 4.69 -2.68
C ARG A 4 11.81 3.77 -3.22
N ILE A 5 11.98 3.26 -4.43
CA ILE A 5 11.01 2.34 -5.03
C ILE A 5 10.89 1.06 -4.18
N ILE A 6 12.02 0.53 -3.68
CA ILE A 6 12.03 -0.62 -2.78
C ILE A 6 11.25 -0.31 -1.48
N THR A 7 11.47 0.85 -0.86
CA THR A 7 10.72 1.27 0.33
C THR A 7 9.22 1.37 0.05
N ILE A 8 8.83 1.97 -1.07
CA ILE A 8 7.43 2.11 -1.47
C ILE A 8 6.80 0.72 -1.66
N LEU A 9 7.46 -0.18 -2.39
CA LEU A 9 6.96 -1.54 -2.61
C LEU A 9 6.83 -2.32 -1.30
N ALA A 10 7.78 -2.18 -0.38
CA ALA A 10 7.69 -2.80 0.94
C ALA A 10 6.45 -2.32 1.71
N ILE A 11 6.16 -1.02 1.69
CA ILE A 11 4.96 -0.44 2.31
C ILE A 11 3.70 -0.96 1.65
N MET A 12 3.65 -1.03 0.32
CA MET A 12 2.49 -1.54 -0.41
C MET A 12 2.18 -3.00 -0.04
N ILE A 13 3.20 -3.84 0.10
CA ILE A 13 3.05 -5.24 0.53
C ILE A 13 2.51 -5.31 1.97
N LEU A 14 3.08 -4.53 2.89
CA LEU A 14 2.60 -4.48 4.28
C LEU A 14 1.13 -4.07 4.36
N VAL A 15 0.74 -3.06 3.59
CA VAL A 15 -0.66 -2.60 3.53
C VAL A 15 -1.56 -3.66 2.92
N ALA A 16 -1.12 -4.38 1.87
CA ALA A 16 -1.90 -5.46 1.28
C ALA A 16 -2.17 -6.60 2.28
N ILE A 17 -1.16 -6.98 3.07
CA ILE A 17 -1.30 -8.00 4.12
C ILE A 17 -2.29 -7.54 5.20
N ALA A 18 -2.12 -6.30 5.69
CA ALA A 18 -2.99 -5.73 6.70
C ALA A 18 -4.44 -5.60 6.22
N ALA A 19 -4.64 -5.11 4.99
CA ALA A 19 -5.95 -5.00 4.37
C ALA A 19 -6.59 -6.37 4.17
N ASN A 20 -5.84 -7.37 3.71
CA ASN A 20 -6.36 -8.73 3.56
C ASN A 20 -6.81 -9.29 4.90
N TRP A 21 -6.00 -9.15 5.96
CA TRP A 21 -6.39 -9.59 7.30
C TRP A 21 -7.65 -8.86 7.80
N MET A 22 -7.71 -7.53 7.67
CA MET A 22 -8.86 -6.74 8.11
C MET A 22 -10.13 -7.09 7.35
N VAL A 23 -10.07 -7.15 6.02
CA VAL A 23 -11.23 -7.43 5.16
C VAL A 23 -11.74 -8.85 5.37
N THR A 24 -10.85 -9.83 5.53
CA THR A 24 -11.26 -11.23 5.76
C THR A 24 -11.84 -11.47 7.14
N THR A 25 -11.34 -10.77 8.18
CA THR A 25 -11.80 -10.96 9.56
C THR A 25 -13.01 -10.12 9.93
N GLN A 26 -13.08 -8.88 9.44
CA GLN A 26 -14.11 -7.92 9.84
C GLN A 26 -15.24 -7.78 8.81
N TYR A 27 -15.00 -8.15 7.55
CA TYR A 27 -15.95 -7.94 6.45
C TYR A 27 -16.17 -9.22 5.66
N SER A 28 -16.53 -10.28 6.40
CA SER A 28 -16.72 -11.62 5.83
C SER A 28 -17.91 -11.72 4.87
N GLU A 29 -18.84 -10.76 4.91
CA GLU A 29 -19.98 -10.65 4.01
C GLU A 29 -19.60 -10.17 2.60
N LEU A 30 -18.42 -9.56 2.42
CA LEU A 30 -17.98 -9.07 1.12
C LEU A 30 -17.65 -10.24 0.19
N ALA A 31 -18.16 -10.19 -1.03
CA ALA A 31 -17.78 -11.13 -2.08
C ALA A 31 -16.32 -10.93 -2.52
N GLY A 32 -15.74 -11.95 -3.14
CA GLY A 32 -14.29 -12.01 -3.38
C GLY A 32 -13.76 -10.87 -4.26
N ARG A 33 -14.58 -10.34 -5.17
CA ARG A 33 -14.20 -9.25 -6.08
C ARG A 33 -14.05 -7.93 -5.33
N GLU A 34 -14.98 -7.63 -4.45
CA GLU A 34 -15.04 -6.42 -3.63
C GLU A 34 -13.87 -6.40 -2.66
N ARG A 35 -13.56 -7.55 -2.04
CA ARG A 35 -12.38 -7.70 -1.18
C ARG A 35 -11.09 -7.41 -1.93
N ALA A 36 -10.94 -7.98 -3.13
CA ALA A 36 -9.76 -7.76 -3.95
C ALA A 36 -9.61 -6.28 -4.33
N LEU A 37 -10.70 -5.59 -4.69
CA LEU A 37 -10.68 -4.17 -4.99
C LEU A 37 -10.25 -3.31 -3.80
N LEU A 38 -10.72 -3.63 -2.59
CA LEU A 38 -10.32 -2.92 -1.37
C LEU A 38 -8.85 -3.14 -1.03
N ILE A 39 -8.37 -4.39 -1.11
CA ILE A 39 -6.97 -4.74 -0.81
C ILE A 39 -6.04 -4.05 -1.82
N VAL A 40 -6.32 -4.19 -3.12
CA VAL A 40 -5.52 -3.59 -4.18
C VAL A 40 -5.59 -2.06 -4.12
N GLY A 41 -6.78 -1.49 -3.90
CA GLY A 41 -6.98 -0.06 -3.77
C GLY A 41 -6.21 0.54 -2.59
N GLY A 42 -6.28 -0.10 -1.42
CA GLY A 42 -5.53 0.32 -0.23
C GLY A 42 -4.01 0.24 -0.42
N ALA A 43 -3.51 -0.83 -1.05
CA ALA A 43 -2.10 -0.98 -1.37
C ALA A 43 -1.61 0.06 -2.39
N LEU A 44 -2.38 0.34 -3.44
CA LEU A 44 -2.03 1.37 -4.42
C LEU A 44 -2.03 2.77 -3.80
N LEU A 45 -3.05 3.09 -3.00
CA LEU A 45 -3.16 4.37 -2.30
C LEU A 45 -1.96 4.59 -1.36
N SER A 46 -1.52 3.56 -0.63
CA SER A 46 -0.34 3.69 0.23
C SER A 46 0.94 3.94 -0.55
N GLY A 47 1.06 3.36 -1.76
CA GLY A 47 2.14 3.65 -2.70
C GLY A 47 2.15 5.12 -3.13
N VAL A 48 0.98 5.67 -3.47
CA VAL A 48 0.81 7.09 -3.83
C VAL A 48 1.18 7.99 -2.65
N ILE A 49 0.68 7.71 -1.44
CA ILE A 49 1.01 8.47 -0.23
C ILE A 49 2.53 8.45 0.01
N SER A 50 3.16 7.29 -0.17
CA SER A 50 4.60 7.11 0.02
C SER A 50 5.43 7.93 -0.99
N LEU A 51 4.92 8.16 -2.21
CA LEU A 51 5.57 9.06 -3.17
C LEU A 51 5.62 10.50 -2.64
N PHE A 52 4.57 10.97 -1.98
CA PHE A 52 4.56 12.31 -1.36
C PHE A 52 5.43 12.38 -0.10
N LEU A 53 5.43 11.32 0.71
CA LEU A 53 6.13 11.28 1.99
C LEU A 53 7.66 11.20 1.81
N PHE A 54 8.13 10.29 0.96
CA PHE A 54 9.55 10.13 0.67
C PHE A 54 9.90 11.02 -0.53
N ARG A 55 10.06 12.32 -0.28
CA ARG A 55 10.59 13.24 -1.30
C ARG A 55 12.00 12.81 -1.71
N PRO A 56 12.40 12.98 -2.98
CA PRO A 56 13.79 12.79 -3.36
C PRO A 56 14.62 13.74 -2.49
N ASP A 57 15.65 13.20 -1.82
CA ASP A 57 16.57 14.00 -1.02
C ASP A 57 16.97 15.24 -1.84
N GLU A 58 16.66 16.43 -1.32
CA GLU A 58 17.27 17.65 -1.87
C GLU A 58 18.78 17.40 -1.87
N PRO A 59 19.47 17.60 -3.01
CA PRO A 59 20.91 17.49 -3.02
C PRO A 59 21.43 18.51 -2.01
N ARG A 60 21.85 18.01 -0.84
CA ARG A 60 22.52 18.80 0.19
C ARG A 60 23.73 19.42 -0.51
N LYS A 61 23.64 20.72 -0.78
CA LYS A 61 24.74 21.53 -1.30
C LYS A 61 25.90 21.52 -0.31
#